data_AF-A0A6V7IH99-F1
#
_entry.id   AF-A0A6V7IH99-F1
#
_cell.length_a   1.000
_cell.length_b   1.000
_cell.length_c   1.000
_cell.angle_alpha   90.00
_cell.angle_beta   90.00
_cell.angle_gamma   90.00
#
_symmetry.space_group_name_H-M   'P 1'
#
loop_
_entity.id
_entity.type
_entity.pdbx_description
1 polymer ?
#
loop_
_entity_poly.entity_id
_entity_poly.type
_entity_poly.pdbx_seq_one_letter_code
_entity_poly.pdbx_strand_id
1 'polypeptide(L)' 'KELVESFGYPFEVHEVTTEDNYLLGIHRIPVSHNSSDDNGLPPILIMHGLLGASPDWVVTGPNRSL' A
#
# COMPACT_ATOMS: atom_id res chain seq x y z
N LYS A 1 -3.73 -7.64 0.03
CA LYS A 1 -4.83 -7.51 1.02
C LYS A 1 -4.54 -8.34 2.27
N GLU A 2 -4.67 -9.67 2.21
CA GLU A 2 -4.53 -10.58 3.36
C GLU A 2 -3.24 -10.38 4.19
N LEU A 3 -2.09 -10.23 3.52
CA LEU A 3 -0.81 -10.03 4.19
C LEU A 3 -0.78 -8.78 5.09
N VAL A 4 -1.22 -7.64 4.56
CA VAL A 4 -1.17 -6.35 5.29
C VAL A 4 -2.21 -6.33 6.41
N GLU A 5 -3.41 -6.84 6.14
CA GLU A 5 -4.47 -6.97 7.15
C GLU A 5 -4.06 -7.93 8.27
N SER A 6 -3.29 -8.99 7.98
CA SER A 6 -2.75 -9.90 9.00
C SER A 6 -1.78 -9.21 9.97
N PHE A 7 -1.18 -8.09 9.57
CA PHE A 7 -0.33 -7.25 10.43
C PHE A 7 -1.12 -6.17 11.17
N GLY A 8 -2.46 -6.15 11.06
CA GLY A 8 -3.33 -5.20 11.76
C GLY A 8 -3.43 -3.82 11.10
N TYR A 9 -3.02 -3.69 9.84
CA TYR A 9 -3.17 -2.45 9.09
C TYR A 9 -4.42 -2.49 8.20
N PRO A 10 -5.22 -1.41 8.14
CA PRO A 10 -6.27 -1.30 7.14
C PRO A 10 -5.69 -1.29 5.73
N PHE A 11 -6.43 -1.82 4.76
CA PHE A 11 -5.97 -1.98 3.39
C PHE A 11 -7.06 -1.63 2.38
N GLU A 12 -6.71 -0.79 1.42
CA GLU A 12 -7.57 -0.38 0.32
C GLU A 12 -6.94 -0.81 -1.02
N VAL A 13 -7.81 -1.12 -1.98
CA VAL A 13 -7.43 -1.38 -3.37
C VAL A 13 -8.19 -0.39 -4.24
N HIS A 14 -7.45 0.34 -5.07
CA HIS A 14 -8.00 1.32 -6.01
C HIS A 14 -7.64 0.87 -7.42
N GLU A 15 -8.58 1.00 -8.35
CA GLU A 15 -8.34 0.77 -9.77
C GLU A 15 -8.25 2.13 -10.47
N VAL A 16 -7.14 2.36 -11.19
CA VAL A 16 -6.91 3.60 -11.94
C VAL A 16 -6.72 3.25 -13.40
N THR A 17 -7.48 3.93 -14.27
CA THR A 17 -7.31 3.81 -15.72
C THR A 17 -6.37 4.90 -16.21
N THR A 18 -5.30 4.53 -16.92
CA THR A 18 -4.38 5.49 -17.54
C THR A 18 -4.98 6.08 -18.82
N GLU A 19 -4.38 7.17 -19.32
CA GLU A 19 -4.82 7.82 -20.57
C GLU A 19 -4.77 6.88 -21.79
N ASP A 20 -3.84 5.92 -21.78
CA ASP A 20 -3.67 4.89 -22.81
C ASP A 20 -4.42 3.58 -22.47
N ASN A 21 -5.35 3.60 -21.51
CA ASN A 21 -6.30 2.54 -21.15
C ASN A 21 -5.73 1.31 -20.43
N TYR A 22 -4.60 1.45 -19.73
CA TYR A 22 -4.17 0.42 -18.79
C TYR A 22 -4.93 0.55 -17.49
N LEU A 23 -5.40 -0.59 -16.96
CA LEU A 23 -6.01 -0.66 -15.63
C LEU A 23 -4.93 -1.01 -14.59
N LEU A 24 -4.62 -0.06 -13.72
CA LEU A 24 -3.62 -0.20 -12.67
C LEU A 24 -4.28 -0.46 -11.32
N GLY A 25 -3.83 -1.51 -10.63
CA GLY A 25 -4.16 -1.75 -9.23
C GLY A 25 -3.22 -0.98 -8.31
N ILE A 26 -3.76 -0.04 -7.54
CA ILE A 26 -3.04 0.73 -6.52
C ILE A 26 -3.45 0.23 -5.14
N HIS A 27 -2.47 -0.03 -4.30
CA HIS A 27 -2.66 -0.51 -2.94
C HIS A 27 -2.35 0.59 -1.93
N ARG A 28 -3.26 0.86 -0.99
CA ARG A 28 -3.11 1.92 0.02
C ARG A 28 -3.28 1.36 1.44
N ILE A 29 -2.39 1.79 2.33
CA ILE A 29 -2.53 1.67 3.78
C ILE A 29 -2.89 3.08 4.28
N PRO A 30 -4.17 3.34 4.63
CA PRO A 30 -4.64 4.71 4.88
C PRO A 30 -4.13 5.29 6.20
N VAL A 31 -3.99 4.44 7.22
CA VAL A 31 -3.59 4.83 8.57
C VAL A 31 -2.69 3.77 9.20
N SER A 32 -1.93 4.17 10.23
CA SER A 32 -1.10 3.23 11.01
C SER A 32 -1.95 2.28 11.85
N HIS A 33 -1.43 1.10 12.22
CA HIS A 33 -2.14 0.16 13.10
C HIS A 33 -2.50 0.72 14.50
N ASN A 34 -1.91 1.85 14.91
CA ASN A 34 -2.15 2.50 16.20
C ASN A 34 -3.09 3.71 16.13
N SER A 35 -3.60 4.05 14.94
CA SER A 35 -4.48 5.20 14.76
C SER A 35 -5.61 4.85 13.81
N SER A 36 -6.83 5.16 14.22
CA SER A 36 -8.03 4.98 13.41
C SER A 36 -8.43 6.24 12.63
N ASP A 37 -7.70 7.36 12.79
CA ASP A 37 -8.01 8.63 12.14
C ASP A 37 -7.04 8.94 10.99
N ASP A 38 -7.61 9.12 9.80
CA ASP A 38 -6.93 9.67 8.62
C ASP A 38 -6.94 11.21 8.72
N ASN A 39 -6.22 11.76 9.70
CA ASN A 39 -6.15 13.18 10.06
C ASN A 39 -5.53 14.08 8.96
N GLY A 40 -5.79 13.80 7.68
CA GLY A 40 -5.16 14.48 6.56
C GLY A 40 -3.67 14.17 6.47
N LEU A 41 -3.29 12.92 6.76
CA LEU A 41 -1.89 12.49 6.67
C LEU A 41 -1.38 12.75 5.24
N PRO A 42 -0.17 13.31 5.08
CA PRO A 42 0.39 13.54 3.76
C PRO A 42 0.56 12.19 3.04
N PRO A 43 0.01 12.03 1.81
CA PRO A 43 0.15 10.78 1.10
C PRO A 43 1.59 10.56 0.64
N ILE A 44 2.06 9.33 0.75
CA ILE A 44 3.37 8.90 0.25
C ILE A 44 3.15 7.86 -0.84
N LEU A 45 3.69 8.13 -2.03
CA LEU A 45 3.71 7.17 -3.13
C LEU A 45 5.05 6.42 -3.13
N ILE A 46 4.98 5.09 -3.15
CA ILE A 46 6.15 4.23 -3.24
C ILE A 46 5.98 3.33 -4.47
N MET A 47 6.98 3.30 -5.34
CA MET A 47 6.96 2.59 -6.61
C MET A 47 8.05 1.52 -6.64
N HIS A 48 7.67 0.29 -7.00
CA HIS A 48 8.59 -0.84 -7.08
C HIS A 48 9.60 -0.69 -8.23
N GLY A 49 10.69 -1.45 -8.17
CA GLY A 49 11.69 -1.50 -9.25
C GLY A 49 11.30 -2.39 -10.43
N LEU A 50 12.26 -2.62 -11.31
CA LEU A 50 12.12 -3.55 -12.44
C LEU A 50 11.80 -4.97 -11.94
N LEU A 51 10.78 -5.60 -12.50
CA LEU A 51 10.26 -6.93 -12.11
C LEU A 51 9.74 -7.04 -10.66
N GLY A 52 9.50 -5.90 -9.99
CA GLY A 52 8.90 -5.84 -8.66
C GLY A 52 7.38 -5.64 -8.67
N ALA A 53 6.80 -5.58 -7.48
CA ALA A 53 5.40 -5.25 -7.24
C ALA A 53 5.20 -4.58 -5.88
N SER A 54 4.00 -4.09 -5.59
CA SER A 54 3.72 -3.43 -4.30
C SER A 54 4.01 -4.26 -3.02
N PRO A 55 3.92 -5.61 -3.00
CA PRO A 55 4.24 -6.38 -1.80
C PRO A 55 5.69 -6.25 -1.33
N ASP A 56 6.62 -5.87 -2.21
CA ASP A 56 8.05 -5.75 -1.91
C ASP A 56 8.33 -4.82 -0.72
N TRP A 57 7.47 -3.82 -0.51
CA TRP A 57 7.57 -2.85 0.58
C TRP A 57 7.06 -3.32 1.93
N VAL A 58 6.31 -4.43 1.97
CA VAL A 58 5.59 -4.88 3.17
C VAL A 58 5.82 -6.36 3.51
N VAL A 59 6.49 -7.12 2.64
CA VAL A 59 6.68 -8.57 2.80
C VAL A 59 7.45 -8.97 4.05
N THR A 60 8.36 -8.12 4.53
CA THR A 60 9.15 -8.35 5.74
C THR A 60 8.35 -8.20 7.03
N GLY A 61 7.18 -7.56 6.98
CA GLY A 61 6.35 -7.26 8.14
C GLY A 61 6.86 -6.06 8.96
N PRO A 62 6.07 -5.62 9.95
CA PRO A 62 6.37 -4.42 10.74
C PRO A 62 7.65 -4.58 11.57
N ASN A 63 8.32 -3.46 11.84
CA ASN A 63 9.55 -3.37 12.63
C ASN A 63 10.74 -4.17 12.06
N ARG A 64 10.76 -4.42 10.75
CA ARG A 64 11.89 -5.02 10.04
C ARG A 64 12.33 -4.13 8.88
N SER A 65 13.63 -3.92 8.75
CA SER A 65 14.21 -3.27 7.57
C SER A 65 14.33 -4.27 6.42
N LEU A 66 14.31 -3.73 5.20
CA LEU A 66 14.85 -4.40 4.01
C LEU A 66 16.36 -4.64 4.16
#